data_AF-A0A916X773-F1
#
_entry.id   AF-A0A916X773-F1
#
_cell.length_a   1.000
_cell.length_b   1.000
_cell.length_c   1.000
_cell.angle_alpha   90.00
_cell.angle_beta   90.00
_cell.angle_gamma   90.00
#
_symmetry.space_group_name_H-M   'P 1'
#
loop_
_entity.id
_entity.type
_entity.pdbx_description
1 polymer ?
#
loop_
_entity_poly.entity_id
_entity_poly.type
_entity_poly.pdbx_seq_one_letter_code
_entity_poly.pdbx_strand_id
1 'polypeptide(L)'
;MLKARATLHEQFHRLDGIVTRRARQDERAQLLMTVPGVGALISLTFVSAIDDPARFRSSRTVGAHLGLTQRKYQSGETDVTGRISKCGDQEVRTALYEAACLK
;
A
#
# COMPACT_ATOMS: atom_id res chain seq x y z
N MET A 1 -6.29 -29.22 -18.25
CA MET A 1 -5.66 -28.27 -17.31
C MET A 1 -4.73 -27.24 -17.98
N LEU A 2 -4.00 -27.56 -19.05
CA LEU A 2 -3.06 -26.62 -19.69
C LEU A 2 -3.71 -25.37 -20.34
N LYS A 3 -4.91 -25.51 -20.94
CA LYS A 3 -5.64 -24.39 -21.57
C LYS A 3 -6.04 -23.32 -20.55
N ALA A 4 -6.60 -23.71 -19.40
CA ALA A 4 -7.01 -22.79 -18.34
C ALA A 4 -5.83 -21.97 -17.79
N ARG A 5 -4.66 -22.61 -17.60
CA ARG A 5 -3.44 -21.92 -17.15
C ARG A 5 -2.96 -20.89 -18.18
N ALA A 6 -2.98 -21.24 -19.47
CA ALA A 6 -2.59 -20.32 -20.54
C ALA A 6 -3.49 -19.09 -20.57
N THR A 7 -4.81 -19.29 -20.48
CA THR A 7 -5.78 -18.18 -20.42
C THR A 7 -5.56 -17.29 -19.19
N LEU A 8 -5.30 -17.85 -18.01
CA LEU A 8 -5.04 -17.05 -16.81
C LEU A 8 -3.76 -16.20 -16.94
N HIS A 9 -2.69 -16.75 -17.51
CA HIS A 9 -1.48 -15.97 -17.78
C HIS A 9 -1.70 -14.83 -18.77
N GLU A 10 -2.47 -15.07 -19.82
CA GLU A 10 -2.82 -14.03 -20.78
C GLU A 10 -3.60 -12.89 -20.11
N GLN A 11 -4.60 -13.23 -19.29
CA GLN A 11 -5.36 -12.22 -18.54
C GLN A 11 -4.49 -11.50 -17.51
N PHE A 12 -3.59 -12.21 -16.83
CA PHE A 12 -2.64 -11.61 -15.90
C PHE A 12 -1.77 -10.55 -16.61
N HIS A 13 -1.12 -10.89 -17.72
CA HIS A 13 -0.28 -9.95 -18.46
C HIS A 13 -1.08 -8.76 -19.01
N ARG A 14 -2.34 -8.99 -19.40
CA ARG A 14 -3.23 -7.91 -19.82
C ARG A 14 -3.50 -6.93 -18.68
N LEU A 15 -3.85 -7.43 -17.48
CA LEU A 15 -4.12 -6.60 -16.31
C LEU A 15 -2.86 -5.89 -15.80
N ASP A 16 -1.74 -6.61 -15.75
CA ASP A 16 -0.43 -6.06 -15.37
C ASP A 16 -0.01 -4.91 -16.30
N GLY A 17 -0.23 -5.07 -17.61
CA GLY A 17 0.00 -4.02 -18.59
C GLY A 17 -0.89 -2.78 -18.40
N ILE A 18 -2.14 -2.97 -17.95
CA ILE A 18 -3.06 -1.86 -17.63
C ILE A 18 -2.58 -1.11 -16.39
N VAL A 19 -2.22 -1.84 -15.33
CA VAL A 19 -1.69 -1.26 -14.07
C VAL A 19 -0.43 -0.46 -14.35
N THR A 20 0.53 -1.05 -15.06
CA THR A 20 1.80 -0.39 -15.41
C THR A 20 1.56 0.88 -16.25
N ARG A 21 0.64 0.83 -17.20
CA ARG A 21 0.30 2.00 -18.02
C ARG A 21 -0.30 3.13 -17.18
N ARG A 22 -1.23 2.80 -16.28
CA ARG A 22 -1.84 3.78 -15.37
C ARG A 22 -0.80 4.41 -14.43
N ALA A 23 0.10 3.60 -13.87
CA ALA A 23 1.17 4.10 -13.01
C ALA A 23 2.12 5.05 -13.75
N ARG A 24 2.38 4.79 -15.04
CA ARG A 24 3.16 5.70 -15.89
C ARG A 24 2.42 6.98 -16.29
N GLN A 25 1.12 7.08 -16.07
CA GLN A 25 0.32 8.28 -16.37
C GLN A 25 0.02 9.12 -15.13
N ASP A 26 0.26 8.60 -13.93
CA ASP A 26 0.08 9.32 -12.66
C ASP A 26 1.45 9.78 -12.13
N GLU A 27 1.67 11.10 -12.07
CA GLU A 27 2.91 11.69 -11.59
C GLU A 27 3.25 11.30 -10.15
N ARG A 28 2.24 11.10 -9.29
CA ARG A 28 2.43 10.68 -7.90
C ARG A 28 2.92 9.24 -7.85
N ALA A 29 2.35 8.37 -8.69
CA ALA A 29 2.79 6.99 -8.80
C ALA A 29 4.23 6.91 -9.35
N GLN A 30 4.56 7.71 -10.36
CA GLN A 30 5.93 7.81 -10.88
C GLN A 30 6.92 8.23 -9.78
N LEU A 31 6.58 9.25 -9.00
CA LEU A 31 7.43 9.69 -7.88
C LEU A 31 7.61 8.59 -6.84
N LEU A 32 6.53 7.89 -6.45
CA LEU A 32 6.62 6.80 -5.49
C LEU A 32 7.47 5.63 -5.99
N MET A 33 7.42 5.31 -7.28
CA MET A 33 8.24 4.27 -7.90
C MET A 33 9.75 4.59 -7.91
N THR A 34 10.17 5.82 -7.58
CA THR A 34 11.59 6.13 -7.37
C THR A 34 12.15 5.55 -6.07
N VAL A 35 11.26 5.15 -5.14
CA VAL A 35 11.64 4.52 -3.88
C VAL A 35 11.98 3.05 -4.14
N PRO A 36 13.15 2.55 -3.69
CA PRO A 36 13.50 1.13 -3.82
C PRO A 36 12.41 0.22 -3.24
N GLY A 37 12.08 -0.84 -3.98
CA GLY A 37 11.02 -1.79 -3.61
C GLY A 37 9.60 -1.35 -3.96
N VAL A 38 9.37 -0.12 -4.43
CA VAL A 38 8.03 0.37 -4.81
C VAL A 38 7.80 0.24 -6.32
N GLY A 39 6.90 -0.66 -6.72
CA GLY A 39 6.50 -0.87 -8.11
C GLY A 39 5.17 -0.18 -8.50
N ALA A 40 4.73 -0.41 -9.74
CA ALA A 40 3.49 0.16 -10.29
C ALA A 40 2.23 -0.20 -9.48
N LEU A 41 2.14 -1.47 -9.04
CA LEU A 41 1.03 -1.92 -8.22
C LEU A 41 1.03 -1.21 -6.86
N ILE A 42 2.16 -1.24 -6.16
CA ILE A 42 2.29 -0.70 -4.79
C ILE A 42 2.06 0.82 -4.78
N SER A 43 2.63 1.53 -5.76
CA SER A 43 2.45 2.98 -5.89
C SER A 43 0.98 3.35 -6.13
N LEU A 44 0.29 2.69 -7.07
CA LEU A 44 -1.13 2.94 -7.32
C LEU A 44 -2.02 2.54 -6.14
N THR A 45 -1.71 1.43 -5.47
CA THR A 45 -2.42 1.02 -4.25
C THR A 45 -2.29 2.09 -3.17
N PHE A 46 -1.08 2.62 -2.94
CA PHE A 46 -0.86 3.70 -1.97
C PHE A 46 -1.58 4.98 -2.36
N VAL A 47 -1.46 5.42 -3.62
CA VAL A 47 -2.14 6.63 -4.12
C VAL A 47 -3.65 6.50 -3.96
N SER A 48 -4.22 5.34 -4.30
CA SER A 48 -5.66 5.07 -4.16
C SER A 48 -6.10 5.03 -2.70
N ALA A 49 -5.25 4.51 -1.80
CA ALA A 49 -5.53 4.48 -0.37
C ALA A 49 -5.58 5.88 0.25
N ILE A 50 -4.67 6.77 -0.18
CA ILE A 50 -4.62 8.16 0.26
C ILE A 50 -5.73 8.98 -0.38
N ASP A 51 -6.01 8.77 -1.66
CA ASP A 51 -6.99 9.46 -2.50
C ASP A 51 -6.84 10.99 -2.50
N ASP A 52 -7.33 11.64 -1.44
CA ASP A 52 -7.14 13.06 -1.13
C ASP A 52 -6.08 13.26 0.00
N PRO A 53 -4.86 13.73 -0.32
CA PRO A 53 -3.84 14.04 0.69
C PRO A 53 -4.25 15.16 1.64
N ALA A 54 -5.12 16.09 1.24
CA ALA A 54 -5.52 17.24 2.05
C ALA A 54 -6.36 16.84 3.28
N ARG A 55 -6.93 15.63 3.28
CA ARG A 55 -7.64 15.07 4.44
C ARG A 55 -6.72 14.85 5.66
N PHE A 56 -5.41 14.78 5.43
CA PHE A 56 -4.43 14.59 6.48
C PHE A 56 -3.82 15.93 6.91
N ARG A 57 -4.00 16.29 8.20
CA ARG A 57 -3.36 17.48 8.79
C ARG A 57 -1.82 17.40 8.78
N SER A 58 -1.28 16.18 8.74
CA SER A 58 0.16 15.92 8.72
C SER A 58 0.45 14.57 8.09
N SER A 59 1.55 14.47 7.34
CA SER A 59 2.05 13.20 6.79
C SER A 59 2.30 12.13 7.86
N ARG A 60 2.62 12.53 9.11
CA ARG A 60 2.82 11.59 10.23
C ARG A 60 1.56 10.77 10.55
N THR A 61 0.37 11.29 10.26
CA THR A 61 -0.90 10.60 10.53
C THR A 61 -1.23 9.50 9.51
N VAL A 62 -0.55 9.49 8.36
CA VAL A 62 -0.75 8.48 7.32
C VAL A 62 -0.41 7.08 7.84
N GLY A 63 0.69 6.94 8.59
CA GLY A 63 1.05 5.65 9.18
C GLY A 63 -0.02 5.11 10.14
N ALA A 64 -0.68 5.99 10.90
CA ALA A 64 -1.77 5.59 11.78
C ALA A 64 -3.02 5.17 11.00
N HIS A 65 -3.31 5.89 9.91
CA HIS A 65 -4.42 5.58 9.02
C HIS A 65 -4.28 4.23 8.31
N LEU A 66 -3.05 3.83 7.99
CA LEU A 66 -2.74 2.53 7.38
C LEU A 66 -2.48 1.42 8.41
N GLY A 67 -2.61 1.73 9.70
CA GLY A 67 -2.46 0.76 10.79
C GLY A 67 -1.02 0.31 11.03
N LEU A 68 -0.06 1.13 10.60
CA LEU A 68 1.38 0.91 10.72
C LEU A 68 1.95 1.46 12.04
N THR A 69 1.16 2.22 12.81
CA THR A 69 1.56 2.69 14.14
C THR A 69 1.25 1.66 15.22
N GLN A 70 2.00 1.70 16.32
CA GLN A 70 1.73 0.88 17.50
C GLN A 70 0.32 1.15 18.05
N ARG A 71 -0.32 0.11 18.58
CA ARG A 71 -1.53 0.21 19.37
C ARG A 71 -1.16 0.72 20.76
N LYS A 72 -1.78 1.82 21.18
CA LYS A 72 -1.69 2.33 22.55
C LYS A 72 -2.98 2.00 23.30
N TYR A 73 -2.88 1.33 24.44
CA TYR A 73 -3.98 1.16 25.39
C TYR A 73 -3.65 1.96 26.64
N GLN A 74 -4.41 3.02 26.89
CA GLN A 74 -4.22 3.90 28.01
C GLN A 74 -5.53 4.07 28.77
N SER A 75 -5.60 3.54 30.00
CA SER A 75 -6.57 3.95 31.01
C SER A 75 -5.80 4.76 32.07
N GLY A 76 -6.46 5.60 32.87
CA GLY A 76 -5.74 6.48 33.83
C GLY A 76 -4.75 5.77 34.77
N GLU A 77 -4.87 4.45 34.93
CA GLU A 77 -4.03 3.59 35.76
C GLU A 77 -3.07 2.70 34.96
N THR A 78 -3.18 2.64 33.63
CA THR A 78 -2.44 1.68 32.80
C THR A 78 -2.05 2.29 31.47
N ASP A 79 -0.76 2.28 31.13
CA ASP A 79 -0.25 2.66 29.80
C ASP A 79 0.52 1.48 29.19
N VAL A 80 -0.03 0.86 28.14
CA VAL A 80 0.57 -0.26 27.44
C VAL A 80 0.75 0.07 25.96
N THR A 81 1.98 -0.08 25.47
CA THR A 81 2.33 0.00 24.05
C THR A 81 2.48 -1.41 23.46
N GLY A 82 1.65 -1.74 22.48
CA GLY A 82 1.57 -3.09 21.89
C GLY A 82 2.13 -3.19 20.47
N ARG A 83 1.69 -4.25 19.77
CA ARG A 83 1.95 -4.45 18.32
C ARG A 83 1.33 -3.33 17.49
N ILE A 84 1.61 -3.29 16.19
CA ILE A 84 0.93 -2.38 15.27
C ILE A 84 -0.60 -2.50 15.39
N SER A 85 -1.30 -1.38 15.20
CA SER A 85 -2.76 -1.32 15.40
C SER A 85 -3.52 -2.19 14.41
N LYS A 86 -3.01 -2.33 13.17
CA LYS A 86 -3.69 -2.97 12.04
C LYS A 86 -5.03 -2.32 11.68
N CYS A 87 -5.32 -1.13 12.20
CA CYS A 87 -6.50 -0.36 11.84
C CYS A 87 -6.34 0.19 10.41
N GLY A 88 -7.38 0.12 9.59
CA GLY A 88 -7.33 0.56 8.19
C GLY A 88 -7.05 -0.58 7.22
N ASP A 89 -6.64 -0.21 6.01
CA ASP A 89 -6.57 -1.13 4.87
C ASP A 89 -5.48 -2.20 5.02
N GLN A 90 -5.89 -3.47 4.96
CA GLN A 90 -4.98 -4.61 5.06
C GLN A 90 -4.14 -4.79 3.79
N GLU A 91 -4.71 -4.57 2.61
CA GLU A 91 -4.02 -4.76 1.32
C GLU A 91 -2.90 -3.73 1.17
N VAL A 92 -3.18 -2.47 1.50
CA VAL A 92 -2.18 -1.38 1.44
C VAL A 92 -1.04 -1.66 2.42
N ARG A 93 -1.37 -2.09 3.63
CA ARG A 93 -0.36 -2.45 4.63
C ARG A 93 0.53 -3.61 4.16
N THR A 94 -0.06 -4.65 3.56
CA THR A 94 0.70 -5.79 3.00
C THR A 94 1.60 -5.32 1.87
N ALA A 95 1.08 -4.53 0.92
CA ALA A 95 1.85 -4.00 -0.20
C ALA A 95 3.05 -3.16 0.27
N LEU A 96 2.88 -2.32 1.27
CA LEU A 96 3.97 -1.52 1.84
C LEU A 96 5.00 -2.36 2.62
N TYR A 97 4.54 -3.43 3.29
CA TYR A 97 5.45 -4.36 3.95
C TYR A 97 6.29 -5.13 2.94
N GLU A 98 5.68 -5.64 1.88
CA GLU A 98 6.38 -6.32 0.78
C GLU A 98 7.40 -5.39 0.12
N ALA A 99 7.03 -4.14 -0.15
CA ALA A 99 7.95 -3.13 -0.68
C ALA A 99 9.19 -2.96 0.22
N ALA A 100 8.99 -2.90 1.54
CA ALA A 100 10.08 -2.73 2.50
C ALA A 100 11.00 -3.95 2.60
N CYS A 101 10.48 -5.15 2.31
CA CYS A 101 11.25 -6.40 2.31
C CYS A 101 12.08 -6.58 1.03
N LEU A 102 11.70 -5.98 -0.09
CA LEU A 102 12.37 -6.08 -1.39
C LEU A 102 13.60 -5.15 -1.52
N LYS A 103 14.34 -4.97 -0.43
CA LYS A 103 15.52 -4.10 -0.36
C LYS A 103 16.72 -4.63 -1.11
#